data_AF-A0AAW5VH16-F1
#
_entry.id   AF-A0AAW5VH16-F1
#
_cell.length_a   1.000
_cell.length_b   1.000
_cell.length_c   1.000
_cell.angle_alpha   90.00
_cell.angle_beta   90.00
_cell.angle_gamma   90.00
#
_symmetry.space_group_name_H-M   'P 1'
#
loop_
_entity.id
_entity.type
_entity.pdbx_description
1 polymer ?
#
loop_
_entity_poly.entity_id
_entity_poly.type
_entity_poly.pdbx_seq_one_letter_code
_entity_poly.pdbx_strand_id
1 'polypeptide(L)'
;MEFFKYKLVFLFLILITSLVHCGEVVMDNDSDLSLGLESIYYYKGKKFSGKMKSIHPNGTVRITTFLNGLEDGLTSDTYPNGQLSAEYIYKHGKRVGTHRGWYEDGKARFQFSYMDDLADGDHWEWYDSGKVFRYAKFNKGLNVGTKVWRKDGKIYSNYSYSPERLYGVVGSKLCFKLKGDETNQKTVTNP
;
A
#
# COMPACT_ATOMS: atom_id res chain seq x y z
N MET A 1 6.06 -40.41 -43.91
CA MET A 1 5.60 -39.00 -43.78
C MET A 1 5.04 -38.70 -42.37
N GLU A 2 5.45 -39.43 -41.33
CA GLU A 2 5.01 -39.25 -39.94
C GLU A 2 6.11 -38.64 -39.05
N PHE A 3 7.39 -38.72 -39.47
CA PHE A 3 8.53 -38.20 -38.71
C PHE A 3 8.62 -36.68 -38.61
N PHE A 4 7.93 -35.92 -39.48
CA PHE A 4 7.98 -34.46 -39.48
C PHE A 4 7.04 -33.81 -38.46
N LYS A 5 5.97 -34.50 -38.04
CA LYS A 5 4.99 -33.98 -37.07
C LYS A 5 5.55 -33.92 -35.66
N TYR A 6 6.32 -34.92 -35.24
CA TYR A 6 6.88 -34.99 -33.89
C TYR A 6 8.02 -33.99 -33.64
N LYS A 7 8.80 -33.63 -34.68
CA LYS A 7 9.85 -32.60 -34.56
C LYS A 7 9.28 -31.19 -34.33
N LEU A 8 8.14 -30.86 -34.94
CA LEU A 8 7.48 -29.56 -34.75
C LEU A 8 6.87 -29.42 -33.35
N VAL A 9 6.31 -30.50 -32.81
CA VAL A 9 5.75 -30.55 -31.44
C VAL A 9 6.85 -30.47 -30.37
N PHE A 10 8.00 -31.13 -30.61
CA PHE A 10 9.15 -31.07 -29.68
C PHE A 10 9.82 -29.68 -29.66
N LEU A 11 9.89 -28.98 -30.79
CA LEU A 11 10.40 -27.59 -30.84
C LEU A 11 9.49 -26.61 -30.09
N PHE A 12 8.17 -26.84 -30.10
CA PHE A 12 7.21 -26.00 -29.40
C PHE A 12 7.23 -26.22 -27.88
N LEU A 13 7.51 -27.43 -27.40
CA LEU A 13 7.65 -27.73 -25.97
C LEU A 13 8.92 -27.09 -25.35
N ILE A 14 10.03 -27.03 -26.08
CA ILE A 14 11.27 -26.38 -25.62
C ILE A 14 11.06 -24.85 -25.54
N LEU A 15 10.26 -24.26 -26.45
CA LEU A 15 9.93 -22.82 -26.43
C LEU A 15 9.02 -22.40 -25.27
N ILE A 16 8.23 -23.33 -24.69
CA ILE A 16 7.37 -23.04 -23.53
C ILE A 16 8.15 -23.18 -22.21
N THR A 17 9.19 -24.01 -22.16
CA THR A 17 10.04 -24.13 -20.96
C THR A 17 10.98 -22.94 -20.72
N SER A 18 11.24 -22.11 -21.73
CA SER A 18 12.12 -20.93 -21.60
C SER A 18 11.43 -19.68 -21.07
N LEU A 19 10.11 -19.71 -20.83
CA LEU A 19 9.35 -18.55 -20.35
C LEU A 19 9.16 -18.48 -18.83
N VAL A 20 9.73 -19.43 -18.08
CA VAL A 20 9.83 -19.33 -16.62
C VAL A 20 11.27 -19.11 -16.22
N HIS A 21 11.87 -18.02 -16.71
CA HIS A 21 13.01 -17.44 -16.00
C HIS A 21 12.44 -16.77 -14.76
N CYS A 22 12.28 -17.54 -13.68
CA CYS A 22 12.08 -16.98 -12.35
C CYS A 22 13.33 -16.12 -12.10
N GLY A 23 13.19 -14.80 -12.27
CA GLY A 23 14.32 -13.87 -12.18
C GLY A 23 15.08 -14.08 -10.87
N GLU A 24 16.41 -13.98 -10.94
CA GLU A 24 17.31 -14.10 -9.80
C GLU A 24 16.81 -13.26 -8.61
N VAL A 25 16.69 -13.90 -7.45
CA VAL A 25 16.34 -13.24 -6.19
C VAL A 25 17.63 -12.99 -5.43
N VAL A 26 17.97 -11.72 -5.21
CA VAL A 26 19.17 -11.29 -4.48
C VAL A 26 18.79 -10.93 -3.04
N MET A 27 19.62 -11.29 -2.07
CA MET A 27 19.40 -10.88 -0.68
C MET A 27 19.78 -9.41 -0.49
N ASP A 28 19.06 -8.68 0.36
CA ASP A 28 19.35 -7.27 0.67
C ASP A 28 20.71 -7.05 1.37
N ASN A 29 21.30 -8.11 1.91
CA ASN A 29 22.61 -8.12 2.54
C ASN A 29 23.71 -8.76 1.69
N ASP A 30 23.45 -9.04 0.41
CA ASP A 30 24.44 -9.58 -0.51
C ASP A 30 25.61 -8.59 -0.71
N SER A 31 26.85 -9.08 -0.66
CA SER A 31 28.04 -8.22 -0.73
C SER A 31 28.23 -7.54 -2.09
N ASP A 32 27.64 -8.09 -3.17
CA ASP A 32 27.70 -7.52 -4.52
C ASP A 32 26.57 -6.50 -4.78
N LEU A 33 25.62 -6.37 -3.84
CA LEU A 33 24.56 -5.38 -3.89
C LEU A 33 25.07 -4.05 -3.31
N SER A 34 24.84 -2.95 -4.02
CA SER A 34 25.19 -1.60 -3.55
C SER A 34 24.12 -0.58 -3.89
N LEU A 35 23.98 0.43 -3.02
CA LEU A 35 23.08 1.55 -3.20
C LEU A 35 23.87 2.76 -3.72
N GLY A 36 23.50 3.25 -4.90
CA GLY A 36 24.06 4.45 -5.50
C GLY A 36 23.30 5.72 -5.10
N LEU A 37 23.58 6.80 -5.83
CA LEU A 37 22.85 8.07 -5.71
C LEU A 37 21.37 7.88 -6.09
N GLU A 38 20.51 8.75 -5.55
CA GLU A 38 19.06 8.77 -5.82
C GLU A 38 18.36 7.43 -5.54
N SER A 39 18.90 6.65 -4.59
CA SER A 39 18.39 5.33 -4.21
C SER A 39 18.38 4.30 -5.35
N ILE A 40 19.28 4.43 -6.33
CA ILE A 40 19.44 3.46 -7.42
C ILE A 40 20.26 2.27 -6.94
N TYR A 41 19.69 1.07 -6.98
CA TYR A 41 20.39 -0.18 -6.66
C TYR A 41 21.24 -0.69 -7.81
N TYR A 42 22.40 -1.24 -7.48
CA TYR A 42 23.32 -1.93 -8.37
C TYR A 42 23.61 -3.33 -7.82
N TYR A 43 23.78 -4.31 -8.71
CA TYR A 43 24.26 -5.65 -8.38
C TYR A 43 25.40 -5.99 -9.33
N LYS A 44 26.55 -6.39 -8.79
CA LYS A 44 27.78 -6.67 -9.56
C LYS A 44 28.16 -5.50 -10.49
N GLY A 45 28.02 -4.27 -9.99
CA GLY A 45 28.37 -3.03 -10.69
C GLY A 45 27.40 -2.58 -11.80
N LYS A 46 26.27 -3.27 -12.01
CA LYS A 46 25.24 -2.87 -13.00
C LYS A 46 23.95 -2.49 -12.30
N LYS A 47 23.17 -1.58 -12.87
CA LYS A 47 21.84 -1.22 -12.35
C LYS A 47 20.99 -2.49 -12.17
N PHE A 48 20.47 -2.67 -10.97
CA PHE A 48 19.82 -3.91 -10.57
C PHE A 48 18.43 -4.03 -11.21
N SER A 49 18.16 -5.18 -11.83
CA SER A 49 16.84 -5.56 -12.32
C SER A 49 16.58 -6.99 -11.89
N GLY A 50 15.50 -7.23 -11.15
CA GLY A 50 15.25 -8.51 -10.51
C GLY A 50 14.42 -8.37 -9.25
N LYS A 51 14.48 -9.38 -8.39
CA LYS A 51 13.78 -9.34 -7.09
C LYS A 51 14.79 -9.27 -5.96
N MET A 52 14.57 -8.40 -5.00
CA MET A 52 15.35 -8.33 -3.77
C MET A 52 14.55 -8.94 -2.63
N LYS A 53 15.19 -9.78 -1.82
CA LYS A 53 14.61 -10.38 -0.62
C LYS A 53 15.23 -9.78 0.63
N SER A 54 14.39 -9.29 1.52
CA SER A 54 14.77 -8.83 2.86
C SER A 54 14.02 -9.64 3.92
N ILE A 55 14.66 -9.89 5.06
CA ILE A 55 14.06 -10.57 6.20
C ILE A 55 14.07 -9.60 7.38
N HIS A 56 12.90 -9.17 7.82
CA HIS A 56 12.75 -8.27 8.95
C HIS A 56 13.03 -9.00 10.28
N PRO A 57 13.37 -8.29 11.37
CA PRO A 57 13.63 -8.91 12.68
C PRO A 57 12.47 -9.72 13.26
N ASN A 58 11.23 -9.41 12.89
CA ASN A 58 10.03 -10.16 13.27
C ASN A 58 9.79 -11.41 12.39
N GLY A 59 10.70 -11.73 11.47
CA GLY A 59 10.61 -12.84 10.53
C GLY A 59 9.74 -12.59 9.30
N THR A 60 9.12 -11.41 9.17
CA THR A 60 8.41 -11.04 7.94
C THR A 60 9.40 -10.96 6.78
N VAL A 61 9.08 -11.64 5.68
CA VAL A 61 9.88 -11.65 4.46
C VAL A 61 9.31 -10.64 3.49
N ARG A 62 10.12 -9.69 3.04
CA ARG A 62 9.79 -8.75 1.96
C ARG A 62 10.44 -9.19 0.66
N ILE A 63 9.68 -9.18 -0.43
CA ILE A 63 10.19 -9.32 -1.80
C ILE A 63 9.84 -8.05 -2.57
N THR A 64 10.85 -7.32 -3.03
CA THR A 64 10.70 -6.08 -3.82
C THR A 64 11.15 -6.31 -5.25
N THR A 65 10.37 -5.87 -6.23
CA THR A 65 10.75 -5.94 -7.66
C THR A 65 11.47 -4.66 -8.08
N PHE A 66 12.60 -4.80 -8.77
CA PHE A 66 13.41 -3.71 -9.28
C PHE A 66 13.55 -3.77 -10.80
N LEU A 67 13.58 -2.60 -11.42
CA LEU A 67 13.94 -2.39 -12.82
C LEU A 67 14.90 -1.20 -12.91
N ASN A 68 16.07 -1.42 -13.51
CA ASN A 68 17.11 -0.40 -13.70
C ASN A 68 17.50 0.33 -12.40
N GLY A 69 17.52 -0.40 -11.30
CA GLY A 69 17.90 0.03 -9.96
C GLY A 69 16.80 0.71 -9.16
N LEU A 70 15.60 0.89 -9.72
CA LEU A 70 14.45 1.50 -9.05
C LEU A 70 13.37 0.44 -8.76
N GLU A 71 12.60 0.63 -7.69
CA GLU A 71 11.43 -0.21 -7.44
C GLU A 71 10.41 -0.07 -8.58
N ASP A 72 10.06 -1.17 -9.22
CA ASP A 72 9.14 -1.18 -10.35
C ASP A 72 8.39 -2.52 -10.40
N GLY A 73 7.09 -2.45 -10.16
CA GLY A 73 6.21 -3.61 -10.02
C GLY A 73 5.78 -3.87 -8.58
N LEU A 74 5.54 -5.15 -8.29
CA LEU A 74 4.98 -5.60 -7.02
C LEU A 74 6.08 -5.73 -5.95
N THR A 75 5.79 -5.20 -4.78
CA THR A 75 6.50 -5.49 -3.53
C THR A 75 5.53 -6.17 -2.57
N SER A 76 5.94 -7.27 -1.95
CA SER A 76 5.09 -8.03 -1.03
C SER A 76 5.79 -8.38 0.27
N ASP A 77 5.03 -8.33 1.35
CA ASP A 77 5.45 -8.79 2.68
C ASP A 77 4.69 -10.06 3.05
N THR A 78 5.39 -11.05 3.55
CA THR A 78 4.81 -12.33 4.00
C THR A 78 5.19 -12.58 5.45
N TYR A 79 4.19 -12.86 6.30
CA TYR A 79 4.40 -13.26 7.68
C TYR A 79 5.18 -14.58 7.78
N PRO A 80 5.81 -14.89 8.94
CA PRO A 80 6.48 -16.17 9.15
C PRO A 80 5.59 -17.40 8.93
N ASN A 81 4.27 -17.25 9.13
CA ASN A 81 3.27 -18.29 8.90
C ASN A 81 2.94 -18.51 7.40
N GLY A 82 3.58 -17.77 6.49
CA GLY A 82 3.38 -17.87 5.04
C GLY A 82 2.22 -17.04 4.49
N GLN A 83 1.45 -16.34 5.34
CA GLN A 83 0.37 -15.49 4.89
C GLN A 83 0.86 -14.11 4.44
N LEU A 84 0.16 -13.52 3.47
CA LEU A 84 0.46 -12.19 2.97
C LEU A 84 0.15 -11.13 4.05
N SER A 85 1.16 -10.33 4.39
CA SER A 85 1.07 -9.21 5.34
C SER A 85 0.75 -7.91 4.62
N ALA A 86 1.37 -7.68 3.46
CA ALA A 86 1.12 -6.48 2.67
C ALA A 86 1.51 -6.65 1.20
N GLU A 87 0.91 -5.84 0.35
CA GLU A 87 1.28 -5.65 -1.05
C GLU A 87 1.33 -4.16 -1.38
N TYR A 88 2.32 -3.80 -2.19
CA TYR A 88 2.58 -2.45 -2.64
C TYR A 88 2.93 -2.48 -4.12
N ILE A 89 2.56 -1.44 -4.85
CA ILE A 89 2.85 -1.33 -6.28
C ILE A 89 3.66 -0.04 -6.49
N TYR A 90 4.78 -0.20 -7.18
CA TYR A 90 5.69 0.87 -7.54
C TYR A 90 5.85 0.96 -9.06
N LYS A 91 6.14 2.15 -9.55
CA LYS A 91 6.54 2.40 -10.93
C LYS A 91 7.63 3.47 -10.94
N HIS A 92 8.80 3.13 -11.48
CA HIS A 92 9.97 4.00 -11.48
C HIS A 92 10.29 4.61 -10.11
N GLY A 93 10.23 3.81 -9.05
CA GLY A 93 10.49 4.22 -7.67
C GLY A 93 9.34 4.95 -6.97
N LYS A 94 8.20 5.19 -7.64
CA LYS A 94 7.05 5.90 -7.06
C LYS A 94 5.90 4.95 -6.74
N ARG A 95 5.21 5.20 -5.63
CA ARG A 95 4.00 4.45 -5.26
C ARG A 95 2.86 4.77 -6.22
N VAL A 96 2.20 3.72 -6.69
CA VAL A 96 1.04 3.81 -7.57
C VAL A 96 -0.02 2.78 -7.20
N GLY A 97 -1.26 3.01 -7.62
CA GLY A 97 -2.35 2.06 -7.46
C GLY A 97 -2.76 1.86 -6.00
N THR A 98 -3.32 0.70 -5.70
CA THR A 98 -3.82 0.36 -4.36
C THR A 98 -2.82 -0.51 -3.62
N HIS A 99 -2.38 -0.05 -2.46
CA HIS A 99 -1.58 -0.77 -1.49
C HIS A 99 -2.50 -1.38 -0.45
N ARG A 100 -2.24 -2.63 -0.06
CA ARG A 100 -3.08 -3.35 0.91
C ARG A 100 -2.22 -3.99 1.97
N GLY A 101 -2.79 -4.17 3.15
CA GLY A 101 -2.21 -5.00 4.17
C GLY A 101 -3.26 -5.74 4.97
N TRP A 102 -2.83 -6.82 5.58
CA TRP A 102 -3.68 -7.76 6.30
C TRP A 102 -3.07 -8.08 7.66
N TYR A 103 -3.93 -8.42 8.61
CA TYR A 103 -3.54 -9.07 9.85
C TYR A 103 -3.18 -10.54 9.58
N GLU A 104 -2.52 -11.19 10.54
CA GLU A 104 -2.12 -12.61 10.44
C GLU A 104 -3.28 -13.61 10.33
N ASP A 105 -4.51 -13.17 10.57
CA ASP A 105 -5.73 -13.95 10.35
C ASP A 105 -6.37 -13.69 8.98
N GLY A 106 -5.70 -12.93 8.11
CA GLY A 106 -6.15 -12.59 6.76
C GLY A 106 -7.17 -11.45 6.68
N LYS A 107 -7.59 -10.86 7.80
CA LYS A 107 -8.47 -9.67 7.77
C LYS A 107 -7.73 -8.45 7.26
N ALA A 108 -8.43 -7.57 6.54
CA ALA A 108 -7.86 -6.31 6.09
C ALA A 108 -7.36 -5.48 7.27
N ARG A 109 -6.16 -4.92 7.13
CA ARG A 109 -5.52 -4.00 8.07
C ARG A 109 -5.50 -2.58 7.52
N PHE A 110 -5.15 -2.42 6.25
CA PHE A 110 -5.23 -1.15 5.55
C PHE A 110 -5.42 -1.32 4.05
N GLN A 111 -5.94 -0.27 3.41
CA GLN A 111 -6.02 -0.11 1.97
C GLN A 111 -5.81 1.36 1.63
N PHE A 112 -4.74 1.67 0.90
CA PHE A 112 -4.36 3.03 0.55
C PHE A 112 -4.16 3.16 -0.95
N SER A 113 -4.65 4.24 -1.54
CA SER A 113 -4.51 4.51 -2.96
C SER A 113 -3.52 5.64 -3.21
N TYR A 114 -2.66 5.45 -4.21
CA TYR A 114 -1.59 6.38 -4.58
C TYR A 114 -1.55 6.61 -6.10
N MET A 115 -1.16 7.82 -6.47
CA MET A 115 -0.82 8.22 -7.84
C MET A 115 0.47 9.03 -7.77
N ASP A 116 1.56 8.48 -8.32
CA ASP A 116 2.89 9.11 -8.34
C ASP A 116 3.33 9.63 -6.95
N ASP A 117 3.33 8.75 -5.95
CA ASP A 117 3.60 9.02 -4.53
C ASP A 117 2.59 9.87 -3.77
N LEU A 118 1.64 10.51 -4.45
CA LEU A 118 0.58 11.27 -3.80
C LEU A 118 -0.56 10.33 -3.39
N ALA A 119 -1.02 10.46 -2.15
CA ALA A 119 -2.26 9.81 -1.74
C ALA A 119 -3.41 10.33 -2.62
N ASP A 120 -4.14 9.44 -3.28
CA ASP A 120 -5.22 9.82 -4.20
C ASP A 120 -6.35 8.80 -4.14
N GLY A 121 -7.54 9.25 -3.75
CA GLY A 121 -8.69 8.40 -3.49
C GLY A 121 -8.86 8.03 -2.01
N ASP A 122 -9.46 6.87 -1.78
CA ASP A 122 -9.90 6.45 -0.46
C ASP A 122 -8.81 5.66 0.28
N HIS A 123 -8.60 6.02 1.55
CA HIS A 123 -7.70 5.36 2.48
C HIS A 123 -8.50 4.79 3.63
N TRP A 124 -8.34 3.49 3.87
CA TRP A 124 -9.05 2.76 4.91
C TRP A 124 -8.07 2.04 5.83
N GLU A 125 -8.41 2.01 7.11
CA GLU A 125 -7.72 1.24 8.14
C GLU A 125 -8.76 0.55 9.02
N TRP A 126 -8.45 -0.67 9.43
CA TRP A 126 -9.33 -1.50 10.25
C TRP A 126 -8.61 -1.93 11.53
N TYR A 127 -9.38 -2.22 12.56
CA TYR A 127 -8.90 -2.97 13.72
C TYR A 127 -8.78 -4.46 13.37
N ASP A 128 -8.02 -5.22 14.18
CA ASP A 128 -7.94 -6.68 14.17
C ASP A 128 -9.31 -7.40 14.26
N SER A 129 -10.29 -6.75 14.90
CA SER A 129 -11.69 -7.19 14.93
C SER A 129 -12.39 -7.16 13.55
N GLY A 130 -11.78 -6.52 12.53
CA GLY A 130 -12.38 -6.26 11.22
C GLY A 130 -13.27 -5.02 11.17
N LYS A 131 -13.50 -4.34 12.29
CA LYS A 131 -14.22 -3.05 12.33
C LYS A 131 -13.34 -1.93 11.77
N VAL A 132 -13.95 -0.98 11.08
CA VAL A 132 -13.24 0.21 10.57
C VAL A 132 -12.66 1.00 11.75
N PHE A 133 -11.37 1.30 11.67
CA PHE A 133 -10.68 2.21 12.56
C PHE A 133 -10.69 3.63 11.98
N ARG A 134 -10.33 3.77 10.71
CA ARG A 134 -10.18 5.07 10.06
C ARG A 134 -10.54 5.00 8.58
N TYR A 135 -11.13 6.09 8.12
CA TYR A 135 -11.35 6.41 6.73
C TYR A 135 -10.80 7.80 6.48
N ALA A 136 -10.08 7.99 5.39
CA ALA A 136 -9.70 9.29 4.89
C ALA A 136 -9.83 9.34 3.38
N LYS A 137 -10.18 10.52 2.85
CA LYS A 137 -10.22 10.75 1.41
C LYS A 137 -9.14 11.74 1.02
N PHE A 138 -8.44 11.45 -0.05
CA PHE A 138 -7.40 12.29 -0.60
C PHE A 138 -7.69 12.65 -2.06
N ASN A 139 -7.24 13.83 -2.47
CA ASN A 139 -7.19 14.26 -3.86
C ASN A 139 -5.80 14.86 -4.11
N LYS A 140 -4.97 14.16 -4.90
CA LYS A 140 -3.61 14.56 -5.24
C LYS A 140 -2.77 15.00 -4.03
N GLY A 141 -2.79 14.17 -2.99
CA GLY A 141 -2.06 14.37 -1.73
C GLY A 141 -2.78 15.23 -0.69
N LEU A 142 -3.85 15.93 -1.06
CA LEU A 142 -4.63 16.76 -0.13
C LEU A 142 -5.70 15.93 0.57
N ASN A 143 -5.65 15.86 1.90
CA ASN A 143 -6.70 15.24 2.70
C ASN A 143 -7.96 16.11 2.63
N VAL A 144 -9.08 15.56 2.13
CA VAL A 144 -10.37 16.26 2.02
C VAL A 144 -11.34 15.88 3.14
N GLY A 145 -10.99 14.90 3.97
CA GLY A 145 -11.78 14.52 5.12
C GLY A 145 -11.31 13.23 5.76
N THR A 146 -11.60 13.09 7.05
CA THR A 146 -11.23 11.93 7.84
C THR A 146 -12.32 11.61 8.85
N LYS A 147 -12.63 10.33 8.98
CA LYS A 147 -13.50 9.78 10.02
C LYS A 147 -12.75 8.69 10.77
N VAL A 148 -12.84 8.73 12.09
CA VAL A 148 -12.17 7.80 13.00
C VAL A 148 -13.21 7.21 13.94
N TRP A 149 -13.16 5.90 14.11
CA TRP A 149 -14.03 5.15 14.99
C TRP A 149 -13.22 4.49 16.12
N ARG A 150 -13.82 4.40 17.30
CA ARG A 150 -13.30 3.61 18.41
C ARG A 150 -13.57 2.11 18.17
N LYS A 151 -12.93 1.23 18.94
CA LYS A 151 -13.14 -0.24 18.87
C LYS A 151 -14.60 -0.66 19.11
N ASP A 152 -15.36 0.11 19.89
CA ASP A 152 -16.80 -0.13 20.12
C ASP A 152 -17.67 0.28 18.92
N GLY A 153 -17.10 0.87 17.88
CA GLY A 153 -17.79 1.34 16.68
C GLY A 153 -18.33 2.77 16.78
N LYS A 154 -18.18 3.45 17.93
CA LYS A 154 -18.58 4.87 18.05
C LYS A 154 -17.60 5.76 17.33
N ILE A 155 -18.12 6.79 16.65
CA ILE A 155 -17.29 7.81 16.01
C ILE A 155 -16.51 8.56 17.10
N TYR A 156 -15.19 8.55 16.96
CA TYR A 156 -14.27 9.34 17.78
C TYR A 156 -14.09 10.75 17.19
N SER A 157 -13.91 10.82 15.87
CA SER A 157 -13.73 12.08 15.15
C SER A 157 -14.31 11.97 13.75
N ASN A 158 -14.85 13.07 13.26
CA ASN A 158 -15.34 13.19 11.90
C ASN A 158 -15.16 14.64 11.46
N TYR A 159 -14.33 14.86 10.45
CA TYR A 159 -14.14 16.17 9.86
C TYR A 159 -13.89 16.09 8.36
N SER A 160 -14.19 17.18 7.66
CA SER A 160 -13.98 17.39 6.24
C SER A 160 -13.24 18.70 6.01
N TYR A 161 -12.30 18.69 5.07
CA TYR A 161 -11.62 19.89 4.60
C TYR A 161 -12.29 20.37 3.31
N SER A 162 -12.87 21.57 3.36
CA SER A 162 -13.14 22.39 2.18
C SER A 162 -12.08 23.50 2.13
N PRO A 163 -11.65 23.98 0.94
CA PRO A 163 -10.65 25.06 0.83
C PRO A 163 -10.95 26.30 1.70
N GLU A 164 -12.20 26.50 2.10
CA GLU A 164 -12.65 27.66 2.87
C GLU A 164 -12.84 27.39 4.38
N ARG A 165 -12.90 26.12 4.83
CA ARG A 165 -13.14 25.80 6.25
C ARG A 165 -12.90 24.33 6.61
N LEU A 166 -12.42 24.11 7.84
CA LEU A 166 -12.52 22.80 8.53
C LEU A 166 -13.95 22.63 9.05
N TYR A 167 -14.65 21.59 8.58
CA TYR A 167 -15.95 21.19 9.12
C TYR A 167 -15.79 19.94 9.96
N GLY A 168 -16.31 19.92 11.19
CA GLY A 168 -16.35 18.72 12.02
C GLY A 168 -15.66 18.85 13.37
N VAL A 169 -15.70 17.79 14.16
CA VAL A 169 -15.38 17.84 15.59
C VAL A 169 -14.16 16.99 15.92
N VAL A 170 -13.15 17.63 16.51
CA VAL A 170 -12.12 16.94 17.28
C VAL A 170 -12.54 17.04 18.74
N GLY A 171 -13.23 16.00 19.23
CA GLY A 171 -13.44 15.78 20.65
C GLY A 171 -14.47 16.64 21.41
N SER A 172 -15.35 17.41 20.76
CA SER A 172 -16.35 18.24 21.47
C SER A 172 -17.80 18.02 21.01
N LYS A 173 -18.77 18.26 21.90
CA LYS A 173 -20.15 18.60 21.51
C LYS A 173 -20.14 20.07 21.12
N LEU A 174 -20.68 20.41 19.95
CA LEU A 174 -20.92 21.81 19.60
C LEU A 174 -21.98 22.39 20.55
N CYS A 175 -21.57 23.20 21.52
CA CYS A 175 -22.46 23.96 22.41
C CYS A 175 -22.98 25.26 21.76
N PHE A 176 -22.68 25.47 20.48
CA PHE A 176 -23.08 26.63 19.72
C PHE A 176 -23.30 26.24 18.27
N LYS A 177 -24.12 27.02 17.60
CA LYS A 177 -24.53 26.76 16.24
C LYS A 177 -23.51 27.35 15.25
N LEU A 178 -23.08 26.53 14.28
CA LEU A 178 -22.14 26.90 13.23
C LEU A 178 -22.79 27.65 12.08
N LYS A 179 -22.51 28.94 11.99
CA LYS A 179 -23.00 29.75 10.88
C LYS A 179 -22.68 29.18 9.50
N GLY A 180 -23.60 29.13 8.53
CA GLY A 180 -25.01 29.53 8.58
C GLY A 180 -25.23 30.90 9.23
N ASP A 181 -25.74 30.98 10.45
CA ASP A 181 -26.48 30.02 11.30
C ASP A 181 -27.43 31.00 11.91
N GLU A 182 -28.48 31.26 11.15
CA GLU A 182 -29.55 32.12 11.59
C GLU A 182 -30.75 31.27 12.01
N THR A 183 -30.59 29.96 12.13
CA THR A 183 -31.62 29.11 12.72
C THR A 183 -30.99 28.34 13.86
N ASN A 184 -31.64 28.28 15.03
CA ASN A 184 -31.36 27.52 16.27
C ASN A 184 -30.23 27.98 17.22
N GLN A 185 -30.42 29.17 17.79
CA GLN A 185 -30.12 29.35 19.20
C GLN A 185 -30.68 28.19 20.04
N LYS A 186 -29.81 27.45 20.74
CA LYS A 186 -30.11 26.90 22.06
C LYS A 186 -28.83 26.96 22.89
N THR A 187 -28.76 28.01 23.70
CA THR A 187 -27.90 28.10 24.88
C THR A 187 -28.22 26.96 25.83
N VAL A 188 -27.17 26.33 26.38
CA VAL A 188 -27.30 25.58 27.64
C VAL A 188 -26.22 26.09 28.57
N THR A 189 -26.63 26.98 29.47
CA THR A 189 -25.97 27.20 30.76
C THR A 189 -26.18 25.94 31.60
N ASN A 190 -25.09 25.35 32.10
CA ASN A 190 -25.19 24.24 33.05
C ASN A 190 -25.51 24.81 34.46
N PRO A 191 -26.46 24.24 35.22
CA PRO A 191 -26.50 24.41 36.67
C PRO A 191 -25.33 23.70 37.37
#